data_AF-A0A1Z4I9N0-F1
#
_entry.id   AF-A0A1Z4I9N0-F1
#
_cell.length_a   1.000
_cell.length_b   1.000
_cell.length_c   1.000
_cell.angle_alpha   90.00
_cell.angle_beta   90.00
_cell.angle_gamma   90.00
#
_symmetry.space_group_name_H-M   'P 1'
#
loop_
_entity.id
_entity.type
_entity.pdbx_description
1 polymer ?
#
loop_
_entity_poly.entity_id
_entity_poly.type
_entity_poly.pdbx_seq_one_letter_code
_entity_poly.pdbx_strand_id
1 'polypeptide(L)'
;MCKKLLGLTHPTVSLNFDLTDKGRVLSVMIDDRFPSEDITVGEDGKWRLNFVFNQAGDRTILIAIDDQSLEIKFKVVPVAQQNNLASTNPGAKAITLSGSVGVGGVNKANDLKAVKARLQELGYTWVGDPNTPTRDRGLEEAIRLFQSIITGSSTIKGDGRVDIDEMTHQWLQAANAPKWVLMPKSDPDNGFINGELAQTEDKHDFGTHWLADVIQAITQDYQNTYRDTHPNAAHFAINDVSLPHGGDTPDHHGHETGLMCDVFLPKKDGKFGGIFWTSPEYDQDAARAILKSIRKQKLVRAIFFNDSELIGEKLCTFASGHDHHIHFEINPPVRS
;
A
#
# COMPACT_ATOMS: atom_id res chain seq x y z
N MET A 1 -4.81 16.09 44.42
CA MET A 1 -3.57 16.25 43.63
C MET A 1 -3.69 15.38 42.39
N CYS A 2 -4.09 15.99 41.27
CA CYS A 2 -4.38 15.30 40.02
C CYS A 2 -3.08 14.98 39.29
N LYS A 3 -2.67 13.71 39.23
CA LYS A 3 -1.52 13.27 38.43
C LYS A 3 -1.98 13.06 36.99
N LYS A 4 -1.42 13.90 36.12
CA LYS A 4 -1.49 13.89 34.65
C LYS A 4 -1.13 12.48 34.14
N LEU A 5 -2.09 11.73 33.59
CA LEU A 5 -1.79 10.53 32.80
C LEU A 5 -1.19 11.00 31.47
N LEU A 6 0.09 10.65 31.25
CA LEU A 6 0.74 10.79 29.95
C LEU A 6 0.32 9.60 29.10
N GLY A 7 -0.37 9.88 28.00
CA GLY A 7 -0.91 8.88 27.08
C GLY A 7 0.17 8.00 26.48
N LEU A 8 -0.04 6.69 26.59
CA LEU A 8 0.69 5.67 25.86
C LEU A 8 -0.22 5.23 24.71
N THR A 9 0.32 5.27 23.49
CA THR A 9 -0.41 5.00 22.26
C THR A 9 -0.92 3.55 22.22
N HIS A 10 -2.08 3.36 21.61
CA HIS A 10 -2.75 2.06 21.45
C HIS A 10 -2.06 1.31 20.31
N PRO A 11 -1.41 0.16 20.55
CA PRO A 11 -1.07 -0.73 19.45
C PRO A 11 -2.35 -1.37 18.94
N THR A 12 -2.79 -0.99 17.75
CA THR A 12 -3.80 -1.77 17.02
C THR A 12 -3.09 -2.99 16.45
N VAL A 13 -3.29 -4.14 17.07
CA VAL A 13 -2.88 -5.43 16.50
C VAL A 13 -4.03 -5.93 15.65
N SER A 14 -3.85 -5.90 14.34
CA SER A 14 -4.73 -6.57 13.38
C SER A 14 -3.97 -7.76 12.82
N LEU A 15 -4.43 -8.98 13.08
CA LEU A 15 -3.96 -10.16 12.35
C LEU A 15 -5.06 -10.59 11.39
N ASN A 16 -4.69 -10.92 10.17
CA ASN A 16 -5.65 -11.50 9.25
C ASN A 16 -5.75 -13.00 9.56
N PHE A 17 -6.87 -13.42 10.11
CA PHE A 17 -7.27 -14.83 10.12
C PHE A 17 -7.84 -15.18 8.74
N ASP A 18 -7.89 -16.46 8.40
CA ASP A 18 -8.46 -16.92 7.14
C ASP A 18 -10.00 -16.74 7.16
N LEU A 19 -10.65 -16.65 5.99
CA LEU A 19 -12.12 -16.54 5.85
C LEU A 19 -12.86 -17.71 6.50
N THR A 20 -12.15 -18.80 6.78
CA THR A 20 -12.65 -19.99 7.50
C THR A 20 -12.90 -19.74 8.99
N ASP A 21 -12.38 -18.65 9.56
CA ASP A 21 -12.52 -18.31 10.98
C ASP A 21 -13.67 -17.36 11.31
N LYS A 22 -14.46 -16.96 10.30
CA LYS A 22 -15.62 -16.08 10.44
C LYS A 22 -16.58 -16.58 11.53
N GLY A 23 -16.97 -15.67 12.43
CA GLY A 23 -17.92 -15.95 13.51
C GLY A 23 -17.34 -16.78 14.66
N ARG A 24 -16.09 -17.22 14.58
CA ARG A 24 -15.38 -17.83 15.72
C ARG A 24 -14.97 -16.75 16.72
N VAL A 25 -14.78 -17.18 17.97
CA VAL A 25 -14.36 -16.32 19.07
C VAL A 25 -12.87 -16.52 19.31
N LEU A 26 -12.13 -15.42 19.29
CA LEU A 26 -10.74 -15.34 19.69
C LEU A 26 -10.65 -15.09 21.19
N SER A 27 -9.69 -15.77 21.82
CA SER A 27 -9.19 -15.39 23.13
C SER A 27 -7.85 -14.68 22.96
N VAL A 28 -7.69 -13.54 23.63
CA VAL A 28 -6.42 -12.80 23.66
C VAL A 28 -5.96 -12.67 25.10
N MET A 29 -4.69 -12.94 25.36
CA MET A 29 -4.08 -12.79 26.67
C MET A 29 -2.82 -11.94 26.56
N ILE A 30 -2.76 -10.84 27.31
CA ILE A 30 -1.62 -9.93 27.32
C ILE A 30 -0.77 -10.20 28.57
N ASP A 31 0.54 -10.36 28.38
CA ASP A 31 1.55 -10.63 29.41
C ASP A 31 1.13 -11.73 30.40
N ASP A 32 0.47 -12.78 29.90
CA ASP A 32 -0.08 -13.91 30.68
C ASP A 32 -0.99 -13.51 31.86
N ARG A 33 -1.56 -12.30 31.82
CA ARG A 33 -2.25 -11.67 32.96
C ARG A 33 -3.57 -11.02 32.62
N PHE A 34 -3.71 -10.47 31.43
CA PHE A 34 -4.88 -9.68 31.04
C PHE A 34 -5.63 -10.39 29.91
N PRO A 35 -6.64 -11.22 30.22
CA PRO A 35 -7.49 -11.81 29.20
C PRO A 35 -8.42 -10.75 28.59
N SER A 36 -8.71 -10.89 27.30
CA SER A 36 -9.77 -10.13 26.63
C SER A 36 -11.15 -10.75 26.90
N GLU A 37 -12.20 -9.96 26.67
CA GLU A 37 -13.54 -10.49 26.45
C GLU A 37 -13.62 -11.23 25.10
N ASP A 38 -14.71 -11.95 24.86
CA ASP A 38 -14.93 -12.76 23.64
C ASP A 38 -14.86 -11.89 22.37
N ILE A 39 -13.75 -11.96 21.62
CA ILE A 39 -13.56 -11.19 20.38
C ILE A 39 -14.04 -12.01 19.21
N THR A 40 -15.13 -11.60 18.55
CA THR A 40 -15.64 -12.32 17.37
C THR A 40 -14.90 -11.88 16.10
N VAL A 41 -14.50 -12.85 15.26
CA VAL A 41 -13.99 -12.59 13.91
C VAL A 41 -15.16 -12.14 13.03
N GLY A 42 -15.04 -10.95 12.46
CA GLY A 42 -16.03 -10.33 11.59
C GLY A 42 -16.25 -11.10 10.29
N GLU A 43 -17.35 -10.73 9.62
CA GLU A 43 -17.77 -11.27 8.32
C GLU A 43 -16.70 -11.15 7.22
N ASP A 44 -15.80 -10.18 7.35
CA ASP A 44 -14.67 -9.90 6.45
C ASP A 44 -13.35 -10.58 6.89
N GLY A 45 -13.40 -11.49 7.86
CA GLY A 45 -12.23 -12.17 8.42
C GLY A 45 -11.40 -11.29 9.36
N LYS A 46 -11.86 -10.06 9.67
CA LYS A 46 -11.11 -9.12 10.51
C LYS A 46 -11.65 -9.10 11.94
N TRP A 47 -10.78 -8.74 12.86
CA TRP A 47 -11.11 -8.52 14.27
C TRP A 47 -10.34 -7.30 14.76
N ARG A 48 -10.73 -6.78 15.93
CA ARG A 48 -10.06 -5.65 16.55
C ARG A 48 -10.11 -5.79 18.07
N LEU A 49 -8.96 -5.57 18.71
CA LEU A 49 -8.84 -5.40 20.14
C LEU A 49 -8.19 -4.05 20.44
N ASN A 50 -8.81 -3.26 21.31
CA ASN A 50 -8.23 -2.03 21.83
C ASN A 50 -7.66 -2.31 23.22
N PHE A 51 -6.42 -1.93 23.46
CA PHE A 51 -5.76 -2.11 24.74
C PHE A 51 -4.78 -0.98 25.02
N VAL A 52 -4.57 -0.72 26.32
CA VAL A 52 -3.73 0.38 26.79
C VAL A 52 -2.61 -0.18 27.66
N PHE A 53 -1.38 0.15 27.32
CA PHE A 53 -0.26 -0.06 28.21
C PHE A 53 -0.03 1.16 29.06
N ASN A 54 0.09 0.98 30.37
CA ASN A 54 0.41 2.09 31.29
C ASN A 54 1.92 2.21 31.56
N GLN A 55 2.73 1.29 31.02
CA GLN A 55 4.18 1.25 31.19
C GLN A 55 4.85 0.76 29.90
N ALA A 56 6.05 1.23 29.65
CA ALA A 56 6.94 0.71 28.61
C ALA A 56 7.54 -0.65 29.02
N GLY A 57 8.10 -1.36 28.05
CA GLY A 57 8.79 -2.64 28.23
C GLY A 57 8.41 -3.66 27.17
N ASP A 58 9.09 -4.80 27.22
CA ASP A 58 8.77 -5.94 26.37
C ASP A 58 7.42 -6.54 26.80
N ARG A 59 6.61 -6.92 25.83
CA ARG A 59 5.25 -7.42 26.00
C ARG A 59 5.05 -8.67 25.16
N THR A 60 4.12 -9.48 25.65
CA THR A 60 3.67 -10.67 24.93
C THR A 60 2.15 -10.58 24.76
N ILE A 61 1.67 -10.91 23.56
CA ILE A 61 0.25 -11.18 23.33
C ILE A 61 0.14 -12.62 22.84
N LEU A 62 -0.64 -13.42 23.55
CA LEU A 62 -1.10 -14.73 23.10
C LEU A 62 -2.48 -14.58 22.50
N ILE A 63 -2.68 -15.10 21.29
CA ILE A 63 -3.98 -15.11 20.61
C ILE A 63 -4.30 -16.56 20.32
N ALA A 64 -5.46 -17.02 20.74
CA ALA A 64 -5.87 -18.40 20.56
C ALA A 64 -7.29 -18.52 20.01
N ILE A 65 -7.48 -19.53 19.17
CA ILE A 65 -8.74 -19.91 18.55
C ILE A 65 -8.84 -21.44 18.60
N ASP A 66 -9.83 -21.95 19.31
CA ASP A 66 -9.94 -23.37 19.71
C ASP A 66 -8.62 -23.96 20.25
N ASP A 67 -7.97 -24.87 19.52
CA ASP A 67 -6.75 -25.56 19.91
C ASP A 67 -5.45 -24.91 19.37
N GLN A 68 -5.58 -23.84 18.59
CA GLN A 68 -4.44 -23.13 17.99
C GLN A 68 -4.12 -21.86 18.77
N SER A 69 -2.82 -21.54 18.88
CA SER A 69 -2.37 -20.28 19.48
C SER A 69 -1.16 -19.69 18.76
N LEU A 70 -1.06 -18.36 18.80
CA LEU A 70 0.04 -17.57 18.30
C LEU A 70 0.52 -16.61 19.38
N GLU A 71 1.81 -16.67 19.69
CA GLU A 71 2.47 -15.74 20.60
C GLU A 71 3.20 -14.65 19.81
N ILE A 72 2.92 -13.39 20.14
CA ILE A 72 3.55 -12.22 19.55
C ILE A 72 4.32 -11.47 20.62
N LYS A 73 5.61 -11.25 20.37
CA LYS A 73 6.48 -10.43 21.22
C LYS A 73 6.70 -9.09 20.58
N PHE A 74 6.53 -8.02 21.35
CA PHE A 74 6.75 -6.65 20.89
C PHE A 74 7.18 -5.78 22.06
N LYS A 75 7.68 -4.58 21.75
CA LYS A 75 8.17 -3.65 22.75
C LYS A 75 7.30 -2.41 22.79
N VAL A 76 6.75 -2.11 23.96
CA VAL A 76 6.05 -0.85 24.21
C VAL A 76 7.08 0.17 24.61
N VAL A 77 7.19 1.25 23.83
CA VAL A 77 8.09 2.37 24.12
C VAL A 77 7.30 3.61 24.54
N PRO A 78 7.85 4.47 25.42
CA PRO A 78 7.25 5.78 25.70
C PRO A 78 7.17 6.62 24.43
N VAL A 79 6.10 7.41 24.27
CA VAL A 79 5.89 8.30 23.11
C VAL A 79 7.10 9.20 22.84
N ALA A 80 7.75 9.70 23.90
CA ALA A 80 8.95 10.54 23.78
C ALA A 80 10.18 9.82 23.17
N GLN A 81 10.27 8.49 23.29
CA GLN A 81 11.34 7.70 22.65
C GLN A 81 11.01 7.37 21.18
N GLN A 82 9.75 7.39 20.78
CA GLN A 82 9.36 7.20 19.37
C GLN A 82 9.86 8.36 18.50
N ASN A 83 9.80 9.58 19.02
CA ASN A 83 10.35 10.78 18.37
C ASN A 83 11.89 10.75 18.26
N ASN A 84 12.57 10.00 19.14
CA ASN A 84 14.02 9.77 19.06
C ASN A 84 14.39 8.56 18.20
N LEU A 85 13.51 7.57 17.99
CA LEU A 85 13.75 6.45 17.08
C LEU A 85 13.68 6.86 15.60
N ALA A 86 12.93 7.92 15.28
CA ALA A 86 13.00 8.58 13.97
C ALA A 86 14.41 9.13 13.64
N SER A 87 15.31 9.26 14.63
CA SER A 87 16.69 9.74 14.41
C SER A 87 17.68 8.65 13.97
N THR A 88 17.30 7.37 14.01
CA THR A 88 18.20 6.24 13.65
C THR A 88 17.81 5.48 12.39
N ASN A 89 16.63 5.74 11.81
CA ASN A 89 16.19 5.16 10.53
C ASN A 89 16.46 6.15 9.38
N PRO A 90 17.38 5.85 8.45
CA PRO A 90 17.60 6.68 7.26
C PRO A 90 16.27 6.84 6.50
N GLY A 91 15.71 8.06 6.49
CA GLY A 91 14.45 8.40 5.80
C GLY A 91 13.31 8.83 6.72
N ALA A 92 13.35 8.48 8.01
CA ALA A 92 12.39 9.01 8.98
C ALA A 92 12.66 10.49 9.21
N LYS A 93 11.59 11.28 9.35
CA LYS A 93 11.71 12.73 9.50
C LYS A 93 10.69 13.24 10.49
N ALA A 94 11.16 13.70 11.64
CA ALA A 94 10.31 14.36 12.62
C ALA A 94 9.73 15.64 12.02
N ILE A 95 8.41 15.75 12.01
CA ILE A 95 7.68 17.00 11.78
C ILE A 95 6.92 17.32 13.06
N THR A 96 7.16 18.49 13.64
CA THR A 96 6.46 18.89 14.87
C THR A 96 5.30 19.79 14.49
N LEU A 97 4.09 19.38 14.84
CA LEU A 97 2.87 20.17 14.62
C LEU A 97 2.36 20.70 15.96
N SER A 98 1.90 21.95 15.95
CA SER A 98 1.30 22.60 17.13
C SER A 98 -0.23 22.77 17.00
N GLY A 99 -0.81 22.34 15.89
CA GLY A 99 -2.21 22.35 15.53
C GLY A 99 -2.45 21.46 14.32
N SER A 100 -3.71 21.13 14.04
CA SER A 100 -4.06 20.35 12.86
C SER A 100 -3.91 21.15 11.55
N VAL A 101 -3.62 20.45 10.45
CA VAL A 101 -3.35 21.03 9.14
C VAL A 101 -4.31 20.48 8.09
N GLY A 102 -4.71 21.29 7.12
CA GLY A 102 -5.58 20.89 6.03
C GLY A 102 -7.05 21.23 6.29
N VAL A 103 -7.95 20.44 5.72
CA VAL A 103 -9.40 20.69 5.71
C VAL A 103 -9.95 20.78 7.13
N GLY A 104 -10.57 21.92 7.48
CA GLY A 104 -11.11 22.18 8.82
C GLY A 104 -10.07 22.25 9.96
N GLY A 105 -8.77 22.22 9.63
CA GLY A 105 -7.69 22.28 10.61
C GLY A 105 -7.44 23.69 11.17
N VAL A 106 -6.65 23.77 12.23
CA VAL A 106 -6.22 25.06 12.83
C VAL A 106 -5.32 25.84 11.86
N ASN A 107 -4.54 25.15 11.03
CA ASN A 107 -3.77 25.72 9.92
C ASN A 107 -2.80 26.84 10.35
N LYS A 108 -2.06 26.62 11.45
CA LYS A 108 -1.00 27.55 11.86
C LYS A 108 0.08 27.61 10.79
N ALA A 109 0.66 28.81 10.61
CA ALA A 109 1.62 29.07 9.54
C ALA A 109 2.80 28.09 9.51
N ASN A 110 3.41 27.78 10.65
CA ASN A 110 4.55 26.86 10.71
C ASN A 110 4.14 25.40 10.41
N ASP A 111 2.97 24.99 10.87
CA ASP A 111 2.46 23.63 10.68
C ASP A 111 2.12 23.38 9.19
N LEU A 112 1.53 24.37 8.51
CA LEU A 112 1.30 24.33 7.06
C LEU A 112 2.59 24.16 6.26
N LYS A 113 3.61 24.97 6.56
CA LYS A 113 4.92 24.89 5.91
C LYS A 113 5.58 23.54 6.15
N ALA A 114 5.50 23.00 7.37
CA ALA A 114 6.06 21.70 7.71
C ALA A 114 5.42 20.55 6.93
N VAL A 115 4.08 20.52 6.86
CA VAL A 115 3.35 19.46 6.10
C VAL A 115 3.61 19.59 4.60
N LYS A 116 3.56 20.80 4.03
CA LYS A 116 3.90 21.03 2.61
C LYS A 116 5.31 20.58 2.27
N ALA A 117 6.30 21.01 3.06
CA ALA A 117 7.70 20.64 2.83
C ALA A 117 7.87 19.11 2.86
N ARG A 118 7.24 18.42 3.82
CA ARG A 118 7.33 16.97 3.90
C ARG A 118 6.64 16.26 2.72
N LEU A 119 5.44 16.68 2.35
CA LEU A 119 4.75 16.10 1.18
C LEU A 119 5.54 16.36 -0.11
N GLN A 120 6.10 17.55 -0.29
CA GLN A 120 6.92 17.86 -1.46
C GLN A 120 8.19 17.00 -1.52
N GLU A 121 8.86 16.76 -0.38
CA GLU A 121 9.99 15.82 -0.28
C GLU A 121 9.61 14.38 -0.64
N LEU A 122 8.36 14.01 -0.39
CA LEU A 122 7.79 12.71 -0.77
C LEU A 122 7.28 12.71 -2.22
N GLY A 123 7.52 13.74 -3.02
CA GLY A 123 7.16 13.77 -4.44
C GLY A 123 5.77 14.32 -4.75
N TYR A 124 5.01 14.77 -3.75
CA TYR A 124 3.72 15.45 -3.95
C TYR A 124 3.95 16.92 -4.33
N THR A 125 4.48 17.16 -5.53
CA THR A 125 4.99 18.48 -5.96
C THR A 125 3.90 19.54 -6.17
N TRP A 126 2.64 19.14 -6.21
CA TRP A 126 1.48 20.02 -6.40
C TRP A 126 0.90 20.59 -5.09
N VAL A 127 1.51 20.33 -3.94
CA VAL A 127 1.07 20.84 -2.62
C VAL A 127 1.12 22.36 -2.46
N GLY A 128 1.65 23.08 -3.46
CA GLY A 128 1.93 24.51 -3.43
C GLY A 128 3.32 24.84 -2.86
N ASP A 129 3.66 26.12 -2.78
CA ASP A 129 4.96 26.57 -2.26
C ASP A 129 5.07 26.31 -0.75
N PRO A 130 6.02 25.47 -0.29
CA PRO A 130 6.22 25.15 1.12
C PRO A 130 6.68 26.35 1.97
N ASN A 131 7.15 27.43 1.35
CA ASN A 131 7.58 28.64 2.06
C ASN A 131 6.41 29.56 2.43
N THR A 132 5.22 29.29 1.89
CA THR A 132 4.01 30.08 2.11
C THR A 132 3.06 29.40 3.11
N PRO A 133 2.46 30.16 4.05
CA PRO A 133 1.48 29.63 4.98
C PRO A 133 0.06 29.55 4.38
N THR A 134 -0.05 29.37 3.07
CA THR A 134 -1.34 29.27 2.38
C THR A 134 -1.87 27.85 2.46
N ARG A 135 -3.18 27.70 2.70
CA ARG A 135 -3.88 26.42 2.54
C ARG A 135 -4.37 26.34 1.10
N ASP A 136 -3.62 25.64 0.26
CA ASP A 136 -3.92 25.51 -1.17
C ASP A 136 -4.76 24.26 -1.46
N ARG A 137 -5.55 24.30 -2.53
CA ARG A 137 -6.30 23.13 -3.01
C ARG A 137 -5.39 21.91 -3.22
N GLY A 138 -4.19 22.13 -3.77
CA GLY A 138 -3.22 21.06 -3.98
C GLY A 138 -2.70 20.43 -2.68
N LEU A 139 -2.58 21.20 -1.59
CA LEU A 139 -2.27 20.63 -0.26
C LEU A 139 -3.40 19.72 0.23
N GLU A 140 -4.66 20.16 0.09
CA GLU A 140 -5.82 19.36 0.48
C GLU A 140 -5.90 18.05 -0.32
N GLU A 141 -5.77 18.13 -1.65
CA GLU A 141 -5.80 16.96 -2.54
C GLU A 141 -4.65 15.99 -2.25
N ALA A 142 -3.43 16.50 -2.04
CA ALA A 142 -2.29 15.66 -1.67
C ALA A 142 -2.47 14.96 -0.32
N ILE A 143 -3.03 15.63 0.70
CA ILE A 143 -3.34 14.98 1.98
C ILE A 143 -4.38 13.88 1.79
N ARG A 144 -5.44 14.14 1.03
CA ARG A 144 -6.49 13.13 0.76
C ARG A 144 -5.92 11.91 0.05
N LEU A 145 -5.07 12.12 -0.96
CA LEU A 145 -4.38 11.05 -1.67
C LEU A 145 -3.47 10.26 -0.72
N PHE A 146 -2.61 10.96 0.03
CA PHE A 146 -1.69 10.34 0.99
C PHE A 146 -2.44 9.47 2.04
N GLN A 147 -3.55 9.98 2.57
CA GLN A 147 -4.41 9.24 3.50
C GLN A 147 -5.04 7.99 2.88
N SER A 148 -5.48 8.11 1.63
CA SER A 148 -6.07 6.99 0.89
C SER A 148 -5.02 5.91 0.64
N ILE A 149 -3.79 6.31 0.29
CA ILE A 149 -2.65 5.43 0.12
C ILE A 149 -2.34 4.68 1.42
N ILE A 150 -2.11 5.37 2.54
CA ILE A 150 -1.68 4.73 3.79
C ILE A 150 -2.76 3.84 4.44
N THR A 151 -4.00 3.94 3.99
CA THR A 151 -5.12 3.07 4.40
C THR A 151 -5.38 1.94 3.40
N GLY A 152 -4.68 1.94 2.26
CA GLY A 152 -4.84 0.94 1.20
C GLY A 152 -6.13 1.12 0.39
N SER A 153 -6.73 2.31 0.38
CA SER A 153 -7.92 2.55 -0.45
C SER A 153 -7.53 2.59 -1.92
N SER A 154 -8.36 1.98 -2.76
CA SER A 154 -8.25 2.04 -4.22
C SER A 154 -8.61 3.43 -4.75
N THR A 155 -9.63 4.05 -4.15
CA THR A 155 -10.11 5.38 -4.52
C THR A 155 -9.77 6.43 -3.46
N ILE A 156 -9.78 7.71 -3.83
CA ILE A 156 -9.53 8.80 -2.91
C ILE A 156 -10.69 8.93 -1.91
N LYS A 157 -10.41 8.65 -0.65
CA LYS A 157 -11.36 8.71 0.48
C LYS A 157 -10.86 9.52 1.67
N GLY A 158 -9.61 9.99 1.64
CA GLY A 158 -9.03 10.80 2.69
C GLY A 158 -9.86 12.06 2.96
N ASP A 159 -9.87 12.51 4.21
CA ASP A 159 -10.63 13.69 4.66
C ASP A 159 -9.89 15.01 4.41
N GLY A 160 -8.59 14.95 4.12
CA GLY A 160 -7.74 16.11 3.85
C GLY A 160 -7.21 16.80 5.10
N ARG A 161 -7.28 16.16 6.27
CA ARG A 161 -6.87 16.72 7.57
C ARG A 161 -5.76 15.91 8.25
N VAL A 162 -4.73 16.60 8.71
CA VAL A 162 -3.64 16.03 9.50
C VAL A 162 -3.80 16.48 10.95
N ASP A 163 -4.20 15.57 11.83
CA ASP A 163 -4.25 15.80 13.28
C ASP A 163 -2.96 15.33 13.97
N ILE A 164 -2.62 16.01 15.07
CA ILE A 164 -1.37 15.80 15.79
C ILE A 164 -1.34 14.37 16.36
N ASP A 165 -0.22 13.71 16.13
CA ASP A 165 0.09 12.33 16.56
C ASP A 165 -0.89 11.25 16.08
N GLU A 166 -1.78 11.58 15.13
CA GLU A 166 -2.65 10.61 14.49
C GLU A 166 -1.99 9.92 13.29
N MET A 167 -2.71 9.00 12.66
CA MET A 167 -2.18 8.10 11.62
C MET A 167 -1.45 8.85 10.50
N THR A 168 -2.04 9.91 9.94
CA THR A 168 -1.44 10.71 8.86
C THR A 168 -0.16 11.40 9.31
N HIS A 169 -0.17 12.02 10.50
CA HIS A 169 1.01 12.69 11.05
C HIS A 169 2.15 11.71 11.32
N GLN A 170 1.85 10.52 11.83
CA GLN A 170 2.83 9.47 12.07
C GLN A 170 3.38 8.91 10.75
N TRP A 171 2.55 8.74 9.72
CA TRP A 171 3.00 8.29 8.40
C TRP A 171 3.85 9.33 7.68
N LEU A 172 3.53 10.62 7.78
CA LEU A 172 4.40 11.68 7.27
C LEU A 172 5.80 11.62 7.89
N GLN A 173 5.93 11.15 9.13
CA GLN A 173 7.22 11.03 9.82
C GLN A 173 7.97 9.73 9.52
N ALA A 174 7.28 8.71 8.99
CA ALA A 174 7.82 7.38 8.77
C ALA A 174 8.96 7.38 7.74
N ALA A 175 9.89 6.43 7.90
CA ALA A 175 11.01 6.27 6.97
C ALA A 175 10.54 5.75 5.61
N ASN A 176 9.55 4.87 5.63
CA ASN A 176 8.95 4.29 4.46
C ASN A 176 7.66 5.01 4.03
N ALA A 177 7.46 6.27 4.43
CA ALA A 177 6.31 7.07 3.98
C ALA A 177 6.18 7.00 2.44
N PRO A 178 4.94 6.86 1.90
CA PRO A 178 4.76 6.67 0.47
C PRO A 178 5.29 7.89 -0.28
N LYS A 179 6.35 7.68 -1.05
CA LYS A 179 6.79 8.61 -2.08
C LYS A 179 5.92 8.44 -3.31
N TRP A 180 5.44 9.54 -3.85
CA TRP A 180 4.77 9.62 -5.14
C TRP A 180 5.82 9.79 -6.24
N VAL A 181 5.89 8.83 -7.15
CA VAL A 181 6.96 8.75 -8.15
C VAL A 181 6.37 8.45 -9.53
N LEU A 182 7.11 8.87 -10.56
CA LEU A 182 6.95 8.30 -11.89
C LEU A 182 7.41 6.83 -11.84
N MET A 183 6.65 5.94 -12.47
CA MET A 183 6.97 4.52 -12.57
C MET A 183 8.31 4.31 -13.27
N PRO A 184 9.01 3.19 -12.99
CA PRO A 184 10.32 2.92 -13.58
C PRO A 184 10.28 3.03 -15.11
N LYS A 185 11.40 3.51 -15.68
CA LYS A 185 11.60 3.48 -17.13
C LYS A 185 11.80 2.04 -17.59
N SER A 186 11.44 1.75 -18.84
CA SER A 186 11.76 0.47 -19.48
C SER A 186 13.23 0.11 -19.28
N ASP A 187 13.46 -1.16 -18.97
CA ASP A 187 14.77 -1.78 -18.83
C ASP A 187 14.73 -3.16 -19.51
N PRO A 188 14.79 -3.18 -20.86
CA PRO A 188 14.64 -4.41 -21.63
C PRO A 188 15.71 -5.45 -21.28
N ASP A 189 16.91 -5.00 -20.91
CA ASP A 189 18.02 -5.87 -20.53
C ASP A 189 17.70 -6.69 -19.27
N ASN A 190 16.84 -6.17 -18.39
CA ASN A 190 16.35 -6.86 -17.20
C ASN A 190 14.90 -7.36 -17.32
N GLY A 191 14.37 -7.45 -18.54
CA GLY A 191 13.06 -8.07 -18.75
C GLY A 191 11.87 -7.13 -18.57
N PHE A 192 12.08 -5.81 -18.41
CA PHE A 192 11.05 -4.85 -18.07
C PHE A 192 10.73 -3.89 -19.22
N ILE A 193 9.44 -3.69 -19.49
CA ILE A 193 8.95 -2.61 -20.35
C ILE A 193 7.90 -1.81 -19.60
N ASN A 194 8.05 -0.49 -19.57
CA ASN A 194 6.96 0.41 -19.25
C ASN A 194 6.29 0.85 -20.56
N GLY A 195 5.16 0.22 -20.89
CA GLY A 195 4.44 0.50 -22.12
C GLY A 195 3.64 1.79 -22.06
N GLU A 196 3.24 2.24 -20.87
CA GLU A 196 2.51 3.49 -20.64
C GLU A 196 3.40 4.72 -20.86
N LEU A 197 4.64 4.71 -20.36
CA LEU A 197 5.61 5.79 -20.65
C LEU A 197 5.89 6.03 -22.15
N ALA A 198 5.62 5.03 -23.00
CA ALA A 198 5.73 5.16 -24.45
C ALA A 198 4.48 5.78 -25.09
N GLN A 199 3.34 5.79 -24.39
CA GLN A 199 2.07 6.38 -24.78
C GLN A 199 1.96 7.82 -24.25
N THR A 200 2.51 8.78 -24.99
CA THR A 200 2.56 10.18 -24.53
C THR A 200 1.21 10.90 -24.39
N GLU A 201 0.12 10.27 -24.84
CA GLU A 201 -1.24 10.80 -24.77
C GLU A 201 -1.95 10.40 -23.48
N ASP A 202 -1.59 9.24 -22.91
CA ASP A 202 -2.04 8.78 -21.61
C ASP A 202 -1.00 9.15 -20.53
N LYS A 203 -1.43 9.31 -19.28
CA LYS A 203 -0.59 9.82 -18.18
C LYS A 203 -0.68 8.95 -16.93
N HIS A 204 -1.04 7.68 -17.07
CA HIS A 204 -1.21 6.76 -15.95
C HIS A 204 0.11 6.20 -15.41
N ASP A 205 1.23 6.92 -15.54
CA ASP A 205 2.57 6.46 -15.15
C ASP A 205 2.97 6.75 -13.69
N PHE A 206 2.07 7.21 -12.83
CA PHE A 206 2.43 7.64 -11.48
C PHE A 206 1.88 6.72 -10.42
N GLY A 207 2.63 6.57 -9.33
CA GLY A 207 2.14 5.82 -8.18
C GLY A 207 3.11 5.85 -7.01
N THR A 208 2.89 4.94 -6.07
CA THR A 208 3.77 4.84 -4.90
C THR A 208 5.08 4.16 -5.27
N HIS A 209 6.19 4.59 -4.65
CA HIS A 209 7.46 3.84 -4.78
C HIS A 209 7.34 2.39 -4.30
N TRP A 210 6.41 2.10 -3.38
CA TRP A 210 6.13 0.73 -2.95
C TRP A 210 5.66 -0.15 -4.12
N LEU A 211 4.77 0.38 -4.97
CA LEU A 211 4.32 -0.32 -6.16
C LEU A 211 5.45 -0.46 -7.18
N ALA A 212 6.26 0.58 -7.39
CA ALA A 212 7.43 0.52 -8.26
C ALA A 212 8.42 -0.59 -7.84
N ASP A 213 8.69 -0.71 -6.54
CA ASP A 213 9.57 -1.75 -5.98
C ASP A 213 8.96 -3.15 -6.20
N VAL A 214 7.64 -3.30 -6.01
CA VAL A 214 6.92 -4.55 -6.27
C VAL A 214 7.00 -4.94 -7.76
N ILE A 215 6.79 -3.99 -8.68
CA ILE A 215 6.91 -4.19 -10.14
C ILE A 215 8.30 -4.69 -10.52
N GLN A 216 9.35 -4.08 -9.97
CA GLN A 216 10.73 -4.51 -10.22
C GLN A 216 10.99 -5.92 -9.67
N ALA A 217 10.49 -6.23 -8.47
CA ALA A 217 10.62 -7.56 -7.88
C ALA A 217 9.89 -8.65 -8.70
N ILE A 218 8.70 -8.34 -9.24
CA ILE A 218 7.94 -9.23 -10.14
C ILE A 218 8.72 -9.46 -11.43
N THR A 219 9.21 -8.38 -12.04
CA THR A 219 10.00 -8.45 -13.28
C THR A 219 11.20 -9.37 -13.10
N GLN A 220 11.99 -9.17 -12.03
CA GLN A 220 13.19 -9.96 -11.78
C GLN A 220 12.85 -11.45 -11.55
N ASP A 221 11.79 -11.75 -10.80
CA ASP A 221 11.36 -13.13 -10.58
C ASP A 221 10.87 -13.79 -11.88
N TYR A 222 10.07 -13.09 -12.69
CA TYR A 222 9.62 -13.60 -13.99
C TYR A 222 10.78 -13.79 -14.98
N GLN A 223 11.74 -12.85 -15.00
CA GLN A 223 12.95 -12.97 -15.79
C GLN A 223 13.71 -14.27 -15.44
N ASN A 224 14.04 -14.43 -14.16
CA ASN A 224 14.87 -15.53 -13.68
C ASN A 224 14.18 -16.89 -13.76
N THR A 225 12.87 -16.94 -13.50
CA THR A 225 12.14 -18.21 -13.35
C THR A 225 11.44 -18.67 -14.62
N TYR A 226 11.31 -17.80 -15.63
CA TYR A 226 10.64 -18.14 -16.87
C TYR A 226 11.39 -17.66 -18.12
N ARG A 227 11.71 -16.36 -18.25
CA ARG A 227 12.27 -15.83 -19.50
C ARG A 227 13.69 -16.33 -19.81
N ASP A 228 14.53 -16.56 -18.80
CA ASP A 228 15.90 -17.06 -19.01
C ASP A 228 15.91 -18.40 -19.77
N THR A 229 14.89 -19.24 -19.58
CA THR A 229 14.73 -20.51 -20.32
C THR A 229 13.75 -20.41 -21.50
N HIS A 230 13.05 -19.28 -21.64
CA HIS A 230 12.10 -18.99 -22.72
C HIS A 230 12.40 -17.61 -23.32
N PRO A 231 13.54 -17.44 -24.03
CA PRO A 231 14.00 -16.11 -24.47
C PRO A 231 13.06 -15.41 -25.46
N ASN A 232 12.16 -16.16 -26.10
CA ASN A 232 11.13 -15.62 -27.00
C ASN A 232 9.87 -15.16 -26.27
N ALA A 233 9.71 -15.44 -24.97
CA ALA A 233 8.59 -14.96 -24.20
C ALA A 233 8.67 -13.44 -24.03
N ALA A 234 7.49 -12.81 -24.04
CA ALA A 234 7.39 -11.37 -23.87
C ALA A 234 8.02 -10.90 -22.54
N HIS A 235 8.54 -9.68 -22.57
CA HIS A 235 9.00 -8.97 -21.37
C HIS A 235 7.81 -8.72 -20.44
N PHE A 236 8.07 -8.50 -19.14
CA PHE A 236 7.04 -8.00 -18.24
C PHE A 236 6.74 -6.55 -18.61
N ALA A 237 5.55 -6.31 -19.14
CA ALA A 237 5.16 -5.03 -19.71
C ALA A 237 3.98 -4.42 -18.94
N ILE A 238 4.22 -3.32 -18.23
CA ILE A 238 3.15 -2.60 -17.51
C ILE A 238 2.40 -1.63 -18.43
N ASN A 239 1.15 -1.38 -18.08
CA ASN A 239 0.26 -0.36 -18.62
C ASN A 239 -0.10 0.63 -17.49
N ASP A 240 -1.39 0.93 -17.31
CA ASP A 240 -1.91 1.95 -16.41
C ASP A 240 -1.57 1.69 -14.93
N VAL A 241 -1.29 2.79 -14.22
CA VAL A 241 -1.10 2.85 -12.77
C VAL A 241 -1.95 3.96 -12.15
N SER A 242 -1.58 5.23 -12.28
CA SER A 242 -2.39 6.36 -11.81
C SER A 242 -1.97 7.65 -12.48
N LEU A 243 -2.89 8.61 -12.53
CA LEU A 243 -2.63 9.97 -13.02
C LEU A 243 -1.54 10.67 -12.19
N PRO A 244 -0.90 11.74 -12.72
CA PRO A 244 0.21 12.41 -12.05
C PRO A 244 -0.06 12.91 -10.63
N HIS A 245 -1.33 13.17 -10.29
CA HIS A 245 -1.75 13.62 -8.96
C HIS A 245 -2.80 12.68 -8.33
N GLY A 246 -2.86 11.42 -8.79
CA GLY A 246 -3.96 10.49 -8.49
C GLY A 246 -5.31 11.02 -8.98
N GLY A 247 -6.38 10.49 -8.39
CA GLY A 247 -7.76 10.93 -8.65
C GLY A 247 -8.51 10.04 -9.63
N ASP A 248 -9.79 10.37 -9.82
CA ASP A 248 -10.74 9.55 -10.59
C ASP A 248 -10.26 9.31 -12.02
N THR A 249 -10.36 8.05 -12.41
CA THR A 249 -9.99 7.51 -13.72
C THR A 249 -11.24 6.80 -14.27
N PRO A 250 -12.19 7.53 -14.90
CA PRO A 250 -13.51 6.98 -15.23
C PRO A 250 -13.47 5.72 -16.08
N ASP A 251 -12.49 5.62 -16.97
CA ASP A 251 -12.31 4.46 -17.85
C ASP A 251 -11.50 3.32 -17.19
N HIS A 252 -10.85 3.59 -16.04
CA HIS A 252 -9.94 2.68 -15.33
C HIS A 252 -10.22 2.68 -13.82
N HIS A 253 -11.40 2.20 -13.41
CA HIS A 253 -11.84 2.24 -12.01
C HIS A 253 -10.82 1.65 -11.02
N GLY A 254 -10.44 2.44 -10.01
CA GLY A 254 -9.57 2.01 -8.91
C GLY A 254 -8.12 2.51 -9.00
N HIS A 255 -7.67 2.97 -10.16
CA HIS A 255 -6.32 3.48 -10.42
C HIS A 255 -6.07 4.92 -9.90
N GLU A 256 -6.69 5.28 -8.77
CA GLU A 256 -6.63 6.68 -8.27
C GLU A 256 -5.46 6.93 -7.31
N THR A 257 -4.87 5.87 -6.75
CA THR A 257 -4.05 5.94 -5.53
C THR A 257 -2.64 5.39 -5.67
N GLY A 258 -2.22 4.93 -6.86
CA GLY A 258 -0.85 4.47 -7.09
C GLY A 258 -0.50 3.16 -6.36
N LEU A 259 -1.51 2.34 -6.07
CA LEU A 259 -1.41 1.03 -5.43
C LEU A 259 -1.83 -0.12 -6.37
N MET A 260 -2.08 0.19 -7.64
CA MET A 260 -2.59 -0.72 -8.65
C MET A 260 -1.78 -0.63 -9.91
N CYS A 261 -1.71 -1.72 -10.66
CA CYS A 261 -1.02 -1.73 -11.94
C CYS A 261 -1.67 -2.74 -12.88
N ASP A 262 -1.88 -2.29 -14.11
CA ASP A 262 -2.26 -3.14 -15.22
C ASP A 262 -1.00 -3.64 -15.94
N VAL A 263 -1.07 -4.88 -16.43
CA VAL A 263 -0.01 -5.56 -17.16
C VAL A 263 -0.56 -6.02 -18.49
N PHE A 264 0.14 -5.67 -19.57
CA PHE A 264 -0.23 -6.11 -20.91
C PHE A 264 -0.16 -7.63 -21.03
N LEU A 265 -1.09 -8.21 -21.79
CA LEU A 265 -1.04 -9.64 -22.07
C LEU A 265 0.14 -9.99 -22.98
N PRO A 266 0.91 -11.05 -22.65
CA PRO A 266 2.02 -11.52 -23.48
C PRO A 266 1.51 -12.23 -24.74
N LYS A 267 2.25 -12.09 -25.84
CA LYS A 267 2.02 -12.79 -27.11
C LYS A 267 3.11 -13.83 -27.34
N LYS A 268 2.75 -14.89 -28.08
CA LYS A 268 3.64 -16.00 -28.45
C LYS A 268 4.84 -15.57 -29.30
N ASP A 269 4.77 -14.40 -29.94
CA ASP A 269 5.86 -13.82 -30.73
C ASP A 269 6.79 -12.89 -29.93
N GLY A 270 6.66 -12.87 -28.60
CA GLY A 270 7.47 -12.05 -27.70
C GLY A 270 7.03 -10.60 -27.57
N LYS A 271 5.94 -10.20 -28.25
CA LYS A 271 5.30 -8.88 -28.08
C LYS A 271 4.26 -8.94 -26.95
N PHE A 272 3.59 -7.81 -26.70
CA PHE A 272 2.58 -7.67 -25.66
C PHE A 272 1.46 -6.73 -26.10
N GLY A 273 0.31 -6.79 -25.41
CA GLY A 273 -0.79 -5.81 -25.50
C GLY A 273 -1.65 -5.87 -26.77
N GLY A 274 -2.80 -5.19 -26.74
CA GLY A 274 -3.72 -5.10 -27.89
C GLY A 274 -4.35 -6.43 -28.31
N ILE A 275 -4.55 -7.34 -27.36
CA ILE A 275 -5.16 -8.67 -27.56
C ILE A 275 -6.08 -9.00 -26.38
N PHE A 276 -6.92 -10.03 -26.56
CA PHE A 276 -7.69 -10.65 -25.48
C PHE A 276 -7.06 -11.99 -25.11
N TRP A 277 -7.38 -12.52 -23.92
CA TRP A 277 -6.92 -13.86 -23.53
C TRP A 277 -7.45 -14.97 -24.44
N THR A 278 -8.54 -14.72 -25.18
CA THR A 278 -9.10 -15.62 -26.19
C THR A 278 -8.41 -15.52 -27.56
N SER A 279 -7.51 -14.56 -27.75
CA SER A 279 -6.79 -14.37 -29.01
C SER A 279 -5.84 -15.54 -29.29
N PRO A 280 -5.76 -16.06 -30.53
CA PRO A 280 -4.89 -17.20 -30.86
C PRO A 280 -3.39 -16.94 -30.61
N GLU A 281 -2.96 -15.68 -30.70
CA GLU A 281 -1.58 -15.24 -30.43
C GLU A 281 -1.24 -15.06 -28.94
N TYR A 282 -2.22 -15.14 -28.03
CA TYR A 282 -2.02 -15.03 -26.58
C TYR A 282 -1.09 -16.14 -26.05
N ASP A 283 -0.09 -15.76 -25.26
CA ASP A 283 0.83 -16.68 -24.59
C ASP A 283 0.36 -16.95 -23.15
N GLN A 284 -0.50 -17.96 -23.00
CA GLN A 284 -1.04 -18.35 -21.70
C GLN A 284 0.06 -18.86 -20.74
N ASP A 285 1.11 -19.52 -21.23
CA ASP A 285 2.19 -20.03 -20.38
C ASP A 285 3.00 -18.87 -19.78
N ALA A 286 3.31 -17.85 -20.60
CA ALA A 286 3.95 -16.63 -20.10
C ALA A 286 3.07 -15.89 -19.09
N ALA A 287 1.78 -15.74 -19.39
CA ALA A 287 0.84 -15.10 -18.47
C ALA A 287 0.72 -15.86 -17.13
N ARG A 288 0.67 -17.19 -17.17
CA ARG A 288 0.71 -18.06 -15.98
C ARG A 288 1.96 -17.81 -15.14
N ALA A 289 3.12 -17.69 -15.79
CA ALA A 289 4.39 -17.40 -15.10
C ALA A 289 4.42 -15.99 -14.49
N ILE A 290 3.89 -14.98 -15.20
CA ILE A 290 3.71 -13.62 -14.68
C ILE A 290 2.83 -13.65 -13.42
N LEU A 291 1.65 -14.27 -13.48
CA LEU A 291 0.73 -14.36 -12.33
C LEU A 291 1.38 -15.04 -11.12
N LYS A 292 2.15 -16.12 -11.34
CA LYS A 292 2.91 -16.78 -10.28
C LYS A 292 3.95 -15.84 -9.64
N SER A 293 4.60 -15.01 -10.44
CA SER A 293 5.58 -14.02 -9.98
C SER A 293 4.93 -12.90 -9.16
N ILE A 294 3.74 -12.44 -9.59
CA ILE A 294 2.91 -11.47 -8.85
C ILE A 294 2.49 -12.06 -7.48
N ARG A 295 2.01 -13.31 -7.45
CA ARG A 295 1.55 -13.96 -6.21
C ARG A 295 2.62 -14.18 -5.15
N LYS A 296 3.91 -14.19 -5.52
CA LYS A 296 5.02 -14.31 -4.55
C LYS A 296 5.22 -13.03 -3.74
N GLN A 297 4.67 -11.90 -4.19
CA GLN A 297 4.90 -10.61 -3.55
C GLN A 297 4.00 -10.44 -2.34
N LYS A 298 4.61 -10.17 -1.17
CA LYS A 298 3.90 -10.08 0.11
C LYS A 298 2.88 -8.95 0.19
N LEU A 299 3.08 -7.88 -0.59
CA LEU A 299 2.17 -6.74 -0.59
C LEU A 299 0.97 -6.97 -1.51
N VAL A 300 1.04 -7.90 -2.48
CA VAL A 300 -0.09 -8.14 -3.39
C VAL A 300 -1.27 -8.68 -2.62
N ARG A 301 -2.44 -8.06 -2.81
CA ARG A 301 -3.69 -8.40 -2.13
C ARG A 301 -4.77 -8.95 -3.07
N ALA A 302 -4.71 -8.58 -4.34
CA ALA A 302 -5.68 -8.96 -5.35
C ALA A 302 -5.01 -9.03 -6.71
N ILE A 303 -5.50 -9.95 -7.55
CA ILE A 303 -5.09 -10.10 -8.95
C ILE A 303 -6.36 -10.42 -9.75
N PHE A 304 -6.68 -9.61 -10.75
CA PHE A 304 -7.84 -9.80 -11.62
C PHE A 304 -7.42 -10.08 -13.05
N PHE A 305 -7.97 -11.15 -13.61
CA PHE A 305 -7.77 -11.54 -15.00
C PHE A 305 -8.77 -12.65 -15.37
N ASN A 306 -9.30 -12.60 -16.60
CA ASN A 306 -10.46 -13.41 -17.00
C ASN A 306 -10.14 -14.70 -17.76
N ASP A 307 -8.87 -15.09 -17.89
CA ASP A 307 -8.55 -16.43 -18.40
C ASP A 307 -9.10 -17.51 -17.46
N SER A 308 -10.08 -18.25 -17.96
CA SER A 308 -10.79 -19.29 -17.20
C SER A 308 -9.88 -20.41 -16.68
N GLU A 309 -8.80 -20.74 -17.37
CA GLU A 309 -7.85 -21.77 -16.95
C GLU A 309 -7.01 -21.28 -15.77
N LEU A 310 -6.49 -20.05 -15.85
CA LEU A 310 -5.67 -19.45 -14.81
C LEU A 310 -6.49 -19.10 -13.55
N ILE A 311 -7.79 -18.80 -13.71
CA ILE A 311 -8.75 -18.76 -12.60
C ILE A 311 -8.91 -20.14 -11.97
N GLY A 312 -9.06 -21.20 -12.79
CA GLY A 312 -9.13 -22.58 -12.32
C GLY A 312 -7.90 -23.02 -11.51
N GLU A 313 -6.73 -22.51 -11.86
CA GLU A 313 -5.47 -22.66 -11.13
C GLU A 313 -5.36 -21.79 -9.86
N LYS A 314 -6.39 -20.96 -9.57
CA LYS A 314 -6.45 -20.01 -8.46
C LYS A 314 -5.34 -18.97 -8.49
N LEU A 315 -4.88 -18.59 -9.69
CA LEU A 315 -3.84 -17.58 -9.85
C LEU A 315 -4.40 -16.15 -9.80
N CYS A 316 -5.62 -15.96 -10.33
CA CYS A 316 -6.34 -14.69 -10.40
C CYS A 316 -7.84 -14.89 -10.12
N THR A 317 -8.56 -13.79 -9.99
CA THR A 317 -10.01 -13.77 -9.83
C THR A 317 -10.65 -13.08 -11.03
N PHE A 318 -11.84 -13.53 -11.42
CA PHE A 318 -12.64 -12.87 -12.44
C PHE A 318 -13.05 -11.45 -11.99
N ALA A 319 -12.95 -10.48 -12.91
CA ALA A 319 -13.58 -9.18 -12.78
C ALA A 319 -13.96 -8.64 -14.16
N SER A 320 -15.11 -7.97 -14.27
CA SER A 320 -15.55 -7.38 -15.53
C SER A 320 -14.49 -6.42 -16.09
N GLY A 321 -14.23 -6.47 -17.40
CA GLY A 321 -13.24 -5.60 -18.07
C GLY A 321 -11.81 -6.14 -18.13
N HIS A 322 -11.51 -7.27 -17.47
CA HIS A 322 -10.14 -7.79 -17.34
C HIS A 322 -9.83 -8.90 -18.36
N ASP A 323 -10.33 -8.76 -19.59
CA ASP A 323 -10.12 -9.74 -20.67
C ASP A 323 -8.87 -9.45 -21.51
N HIS A 324 -8.32 -8.24 -21.41
CA HIS A 324 -7.22 -7.74 -22.26
C HIS A 324 -5.99 -7.25 -21.48
N HIS A 325 -5.97 -7.44 -20.16
CA HIS A 325 -4.86 -7.09 -19.27
C HIS A 325 -4.98 -7.90 -17.96
N ILE A 326 -3.86 -8.03 -17.24
CA ILE A 326 -3.84 -8.52 -15.86
C ILE A 326 -3.78 -7.30 -14.95
N HIS A 327 -4.65 -7.21 -13.96
CA HIS A 327 -4.62 -6.17 -12.94
C HIS A 327 -4.13 -6.74 -11.62
N PHE A 328 -3.29 -6.00 -10.88
CA PHE A 328 -2.98 -6.36 -9.50
C PHE A 328 -2.96 -5.15 -8.57
N GLU A 329 -3.29 -5.41 -7.30
CA GLU A 329 -3.32 -4.41 -6.25
C GLU A 329 -2.35 -4.76 -5.13
N ILE A 330 -1.76 -3.74 -4.49
CA ILE A 330 -0.93 -3.91 -3.31
C ILE A 330 -1.55 -3.28 -2.05
N ASN A 331 -1.25 -3.87 -0.90
CA ASN A 331 -1.43 -3.23 0.40
C ASN A 331 -0.26 -2.29 0.71
N PRO A 332 -0.50 -1.24 1.52
CA PRO A 332 0.58 -0.49 2.14
C PRO A 332 1.47 -1.41 2.98
N PRO A 333 2.81 -1.21 2.97
CA PRO A 333 3.69 -1.93 3.88
C PRO A 333 3.42 -1.52 5.33
N VAL A 334 3.94 -2.32 6.26
CA VAL A 334 3.97 -1.93 7.68
C VAL A 334 4.82 -0.69 7.83
N ARG A 335 4.29 0.35 8.49
CA ARG A 335 4.98 1.62 8.76
C ARG A 335 6.26 1.39 9.58
N SER A 336 7.37 1.99 9.18
CA SER A 336 8.71 1.84 9.80
C SER A 336 9.39 3.14 10.16
#